data_AF-A0A6B3GM69-F1
#
_entry.id   AF-A0A6B3GM69-F1
#
_cell.length_a   1.000
_cell.length_b   1.000
_cell.length_c   1.000
_cell.angle_alpha   90.00
_cell.angle_beta   90.00
_cell.angle_gamma   90.00
#
_symmetry.space_group_name_H-M   'P 1'
#
loop_
_entity.id
_entity.type
_entity.pdbx_description
1 polymer ?
#
loop_
_entity_poly.entity_id
_entity_poly.type
_entity_poly.pdbx_seq_one_letter_code
_entity_poly.pdbx_strand_id
1 'polypeptide(L)' 'MFEIEDVGVFLGLDVGKSNHHGHGLTLAGKKVFDKPLPNSEPKLRAV' A
#
# COMPACT_ATOMS: atom_id res chain seq x y z
N MET A 1 22.53 -8.32 -0.65
CA MET A 1 21.94 -7.16 0.06
C MET A 1 21.08 -6.46 -0.96
N PHE A 2 19.86 -6.06 -0.61
CA PHE A 2 19.03 -5.22 -1.49
C PHE A 2 19.31 -3.78 -1.13
N GLU A 3 19.66 -2.96 -2.12
CA GLU A 3 19.84 -1.53 -1.91
C GLU A 3 18.49 -0.82 -2.03
N ILE A 4 18.41 0.41 -1.52
CA ILE A 4 17.14 1.16 -1.56
C ILE A 4 16.73 1.46 -3.01
N GLU A 5 17.70 1.55 -3.91
CA GLU A 5 17.52 1.73 -5.35
C GLU A 5 16.84 0.53 -6.03
N ASP A 6 16.89 -0.66 -5.42
CA ASP A 6 16.21 -1.86 -5.89
C ASP A 6 14.71 -1.88 -5.48
N VAL A 7 14.27 -0.96 -4.61
CA VAL A 7 12.87 -0.91 -4.13
C VAL A 7 11.97 -0.25 -5.17
N GLY A 8 11.13 -1.05 -5.83
CA GLY A 8 10.16 -0.55 -6.80
C GLY A 8 9.05 0.32 -6.19
N VAL A 9 8.52 -0.07 -5.02
CA VAL A 9 7.41 0.62 -4.34
C VAL A 9 7.56 0.54 -2.83
N PHE A 10 7.32 1.66 -2.15
CA PHE A 10 7.10 1.75 -0.71
C PHE A 10 5.61 1.70 -0.43
N LEU A 11 5.21 0.80 0.46
CA LEU A 11 3.82 0.63 0.87
C LEU A 11 3.63 1.16 2.30
N GLY A 12 2.63 2.02 2.48
CA GLY A 12 2.13 2.46 3.76
C GLY A 12 0.72 1.90 3.98
N LEU A 13 0.44 1.42 5.18
CA LEU A 13 -0.88 0.94 5.57
C LEU A 13 -1.31 1.56 6.89
N ASP A 14 -2.39 2.34 6.86
CA ASP A 14 -3.08 2.81 8.06
C ASP A 14 -4.25 1.86 8.36
N VAL A 15 -4.17 1.18 9.51
CA VAL A 15 -5.08 0.10 9.89
C VAL A 15 -6.23 0.67 10.73
N GLY A 16 -7.33 1.01 10.06
CA GLY A 16 -8.57 1.42 10.73
C GLY A 16 -9.49 0.25 11.10
N LYS A 17 -10.44 0.52 12.02
CA LYS A 17 -11.43 -0.46 12.50
C LYS A 17 -12.39 -0.94 11.41
N SER A 18 -12.85 -0.04 10.54
CA SER A 18 -13.84 -0.33 9.49
C SER A 18 -13.22 -0.51 8.11
N ASN A 19 -12.22 0.32 7.78
CA ASN A 19 -11.45 0.27 6.53
C ASN A 19 -9.99 0.55 6.86
N HIS A 20 -9.10 -0.02 6.06
CA HIS A 20 -7.70 0.41 6.05
C HIS A 20 -7.52 1.48 4.99
N HIS A 21 -6.44 2.25 5.08
CA HIS A 21 -6.02 3.15 4.02
C HIS A 21 -4.65 2.69 3.50
N GLY A 22 -4.61 2.34 2.21
CA GLY A 22 -3.37 1.94 1.56
C GLY A 22 -2.77 3.13 0.83
N HIS A 23 -1.44 3.25 0.92
CA HIS A 23 -0.65 4.22 0.19
C HIS A 23 0.54 3.55 -0.46
N GLY A 24 0.85 3.91 -1.71
CA GLY A 24 1.96 3.35 -2.47
C GLY A 24 2.72 4.46 -3.18
N LEU A 25 4.03 4.53 -2.96
CA LEU A 25 4.93 5.46 -3.62
C LEU A 25 6.03 4.72 -4.36
N THR A 26 6.38 5.14 -5.58
CA THR A 26 7.66 4.72 -6.20
C THR A 26 8.85 5.28 -5.42
N LEU A 27 10.06 4.79 -5.67
CA LEU A 27 11.30 5.38 -5.15
C LEU A 27 11.40 6.91 -5.35
N ALA A 28 10.95 7.42 -6.50
CA ALA A 28 10.95 8.86 -6.80
C ALA A 28 9.83 9.67 -6.09
N GLY A 29 9.09 9.06 -5.16
CA GLY A 29 7.97 9.69 -4.44
C GLY A 29 6.68 9.82 -5.24
N LYS A 30 6.60 9.30 -6.47
CA LYS A 30 5.35 9.28 -7.24
C LYS A 30 4.32 8.36 -6.60
N LYS A 31 3.15 8.90 -6.33
CA LYS A 31 1.98 8.16 -5.83
C LYS A 31 1.42 7.22 -6.91
N VAL A 32 1.37 5.92 -6.60
CA VAL A 32 0.81 4.86 -7.45
C VAL A 32 -0.44 4.23 -6.84
N PHE A 33 -0.66 4.41 -5.55
CA PHE A 33 -1.84 3.95 -4.83
C PHE A 33 -2.15 4.90 -3.67
N ASP A 34 -3.42 5.28 -3.49
CA ASP A 34 -3.88 6.15 -2.40
C ASP A 34 -5.39 6.09 -2.28
N LYS A 35 -5.90 5.03 -1.63
CA LYS A 35 -7.33 4.81 -1.49
C LYS A 35 -7.66 3.86 -0.33
N PRO A 36 -8.92 3.86 0.14
CA PRO A 36 -9.37 2.89 1.12
C PRO A 36 -9.21 1.45 0.63
N LEU A 37 -8.89 0.57 1.57
CA LEU A 37 -8.79 -0.86 1.44
C LEU A 37 -9.81 -1.54 2.36
N PRO A 38 -10.48 -2.63 1.93
CA PRO A 38 -11.30 -3.44 2.82
C PRO A 38 -10.49 -3.94 4.03
N ASN A 39 -11.10 -3.97 5.20
CA ASN A 39 -10.46 -4.39 6.45
C ASN A 39 -10.44 -5.91 6.68
N SER A 40 -10.79 -6.71 5.67
CA SER A 40 -10.83 -8.18 5.77
C SER A 40 -10.14 -8.81 4.58
N GLU A 41 -9.31 -9.81 4.85
CA GLU A 41 -8.53 -10.53 3.83
C GLU A 41 -9.38 -11.12 2.68
N PRO A 42 -10.56 -11.74 2.92
CA PRO A 42 -11.39 -12.23 1.82
C PRO A 42 -11.86 -11.11 0.88
N LYS A 43 -12.22 -9.94 1.42
CA LYS A 43 -12.60 -8.77 0.61
C LYS A 43 -11.41 -8.16 -0.12
N LEU A 44 -10.21 -8.23 0.45
CA LEU A 44 -8.98 -7.76 -0.21
C LEU A 44 -8.59 -8.63 -1.39
N ARG A 45 -8.89 -9.93 -1.38
CA ARG A 45 -8.61 -10.82 -2.52
C ARG A 45 -9.56 -10.64 -3.71
N ALA A 46 -10.68 -9.97 -3.51
CA ALA A 46 -11.72 -9.80 -4.53
C ALA A 46 -11.56 -8.52 -5.37
N VAL A 47 -10.54 -7.69 -5.11
CA VAL A 47 -10.31 -6.40 -5.78
C VAL A 47 -9.12 -6.41 -6.73
#